data_AF-A0A7V0KIR7-F1
#
_entry.id   AF-A0A7V0KIR7-F1
#
_cell.length_a   1.000
_cell.length_b   1.000
_cell.length_c   1.000
_cell.angle_alpha   90.00
_cell.angle_beta   90.00
_cell.angle_gamma   90.00
#
_symmetry.space_group_name_H-M   'P 1'
#
loop_
_entity.id
_entity.type
_entity.pdbx_description
1 polymer ?
#
loop_
_entity_poly.entity_id
_entity_poly.type
_entity_poly.pdbx_seq_one_letter_code
_entity_poly.pdbx_strand_id
1 'polypeptide(L)' 'PQIQERMTSQLADVFMEKLKPHGVLVRLEAEHLCMTLRGIQKPGTTMVTTAIRGLFKTDLAARNEALAAIES' A
#
# COMPACT_ATOMS: atom_id res chain seq x y z
N PRO A 1 16.77 4.08 -7.76
CA PRO A 1 15.60 3.24 -8.12
C PRO A 1 14.93 2.71 -6.85
N GLN A 2 13.61 2.94 -6.70
CA GLN A 2 12.85 2.45 -5.55
C GLN A 2 11.90 1.35 -6.01
N ILE A 3 11.70 0.34 -5.15
CA ILE A 3 10.76 -0.77 -5.35
C ILE A 3 9.47 -0.39 -4.59
N GLN A 4 8.31 -0.48 -5.25
CA GLN A 4 7.05 0.00 -4.68
C GLN A 4 6.71 -0.71 -3.36
N GLU A 5 6.91 -2.02 -3.29
CA GLU A 5 6.70 -2.85 -2.09
C GLU A 5 7.55 -2.39 -0.91
N ARG A 6 8.79 -1.96 -1.19
CA ARG A 6 9.68 -1.40 -0.17
C ARG A 6 9.18 -0.05 0.31
N MET A 7 8.78 0.83 -0.60
CA MET A 7 8.23 2.14 -0.26
C MET A 7 6.98 2.01 0.62
N THR A 8 6.04 1.16 0.23
CA THR A 8 4.80 0.92 0.98
C THR A 8 5.07 0.40 2.39
N SER A 9 6.05 -0.51 2.54
CA SER A 9 6.47 -0.99 3.86
C SER A 9 7.11 0.10 4.71
N GLN A 10 8.00 0.90 4.13
CA GLN A 10 8.69 2.00 4.82
C GLN A 10 7.71 3.06 5.34
N LEU A 11 6.69 3.41 4.55
CA LEU A 11 5.64 4.33 5.00
C LEU A 11 4.92 3.79 6.23
N ALA A 12 4.51 2.51 6.21
CA ALA A 12 3.84 1.90 7.34
C ALA A 12 4.72 1.89 8.60
N ASP A 13 6.01 1.60 8.45
CA ASP A 13 6.97 1.59 9.56
C ASP A 13 7.22 3.00 10.13
N VAL A 14 7.35 4.02 9.28
CA VAL A 14 7.50 5.42 9.72
C VAL A 14 6.27 5.90 10.49
N PHE A 15 5.05 5.57 10.04
CA PHE A 15 3.84 5.93 10.77
C PHE A 15 3.77 5.23 12.14
N MET A 16 4.14 3.95 12.20
CA MET A 16 4.22 3.24 13.47
C MET A 16 5.22 3.89 14.43
N GLU A 17 6.40 4.29 13.93
CA GLU A 17 7.46 4.88 14.74
C GLU A 17 7.11 6.30 15.23
N LYS A 18 6.64 7.17 14.32
CA LYS A 18 6.45 8.60 14.59
C LYS A 18 5.14 8.91 15.29
N LEU A 19 4.06 8.21 14.96
CA LEU A 19 2.73 8.51 15.51
C LEU A 19 2.33 7.58 16.65
N LYS A 20 3.03 6.45 16.82
CA LYS A 20 2.70 5.39 17.79
C LYS A 20 1.20 5.01 17.80
N PRO A 21 0.57 4.78 16.64
CA PRO A 21 -0.84 4.45 16.57
C PRO A 21 -1.07 2.99 17.00
N HIS A 22 -2.32 2.63 17.28
CA HIS A 22 -2.71 1.24 17.54
C HIS A 22 -2.54 0.35 16.30
N GLY A 23 -2.65 0.90 15.08
CA GLY A 23 -2.45 0.18 13.83
C GLY A 23 -2.28 1.12 12.64
N VAL A 24 -1.66 0.61 11.58
CA VAL A 24 -1.45 1.33 10.31
C VAL A 24 -1.80 0.39 9.16
N LEU A 25 -2.54 0.91 8.18
CA LEU A 25 -2.79 0.28 6.90
C LEU A 25 -2.41 1.27 5.80
N VAL A 26 -1.45 0.91 4.96
CA VAL A 26 -1.04 1.69 3.79
C VAL A 26 -1.43 0.91 2.54
N ARG A 27 -2.24 1.50 1.66
CA ARG A 27 -2.52 1.01 0.30
C ARG A 27 -1.93 2.03 -0.67
N LEU A 28 -1.04 1.57 -1.55
CA LEU A 28 -0.42 2.40 -2.58
C LEU A 28 -0.74 1.80 -3.95
N GLU A 29 -1.35 2.60 -4.81
CA GLU A 29 -1.65 2.29 -6.20
C GLU A 29 -0.91 3.26 -7.11
N ALA A 30 -0.12 2.74 -8.04
CA ALA A 30 0.62 3.55 -8.99
C ALA A 30 0.75 2.87 -10.35
N GLU A 31 0.88 3.68 -11.41
CA GLU A 31 1.22 3.22 -12.75
C GLU A 31 2.74 3.32 -12.96
N HIS A 32 3.34 2.26 -13.50
CA HIS A 32 4.76 2.21 -13.79
C HIS A 32 5.04 2.58 -15.26
N LEU A 33 5.46 3.83 -15.51
CA LEU A 33 5.76 4.32 -16.86
C LEU A 33 6.84 3.50 -17.60
N CYS A 34 7.75 2.82 -16.89
CA CYS A 34 8.71 1.90 -17.49
C CYS A 34 8.06 0.67 -18.14
N MET A 35 6.87 0.26 -17.67
CA MET A 35 6.04 -0.80 -18.25
C MET A 35 5.10 -0.26 -19.35
N THR A 36 4.80 1.04 -19.31
CA THR A 36 3.94 1.71 -20.29
C THR A 36 4.70 2.13 -21.56
N LEU A 37 5.98 2.54 -21.43
CA LEU A 37 6.74 3.18 -22.52
C LEU A 37 7.72 2.25 -23.28
N ARG A 38 8.02 1.05 -22.77
CA ARG A 38 8.82 0.03 -23.48
C ARG A 38 8.25 -1.37 -23.25
N GLY A 39 7.93 -2.11 -24.31
CA GLY A 39 7.41 -3.48 -24.23
C GLY A 39 5.94 -3.61 -24.69
N ILE A 40 5.14 -4.40 -23.96
CA ILE A 40 3.80 -4.91 -24.33
C ILE A 40 2.70 -3.82 -24.48
N GLN A 41 3.01 -2.54 -24.25
CA GLN A 41 2.08 -1.40 -24.45
C GLN A 41 0.71 -1.67 -23.82
N LYS A 42 0.68 -1.98 -22.52
CA LYS A 42 -0.56 -2.01 -21.71
C LYS A 42 -0.67 -0.71 -20.92
N PRO A 43 -1.12 0.40 -21.55
CA PRO A 43 -1.48 1.59 -20.81
C PRO A 43 -2.50 1.24 -19.71
N GLY A 44 -2.34 1.83 -18.54
CA GLY A 44 -3.23 1.59 -17.39
C GLY A 44 -2.90 0.34 -16.56
N THR A 45 -1.71 -0.25 -16.69
CA THR A 45 -1.29 -1.29 -15.73
C THR A 45 -0.92 -0.64 -14.41
N THR A 46 -1.86 -0.63 -13.47
CA THR A 46 -1.59 -0.20 -12.09
C THR A 46 -1.08 -1.36 -11.25
N MET A 47 -0.15 -1.06 -10.36
CA MET A 47 0.29 -1.97 -9.31
C MET A 47 -0.27 -1.48 -7.98
N VAL A 48 -0.97 -2.36 -7.27
CA VAL A 48 -1.44 -2.10 -5.92
C VAL A 48 -0.56 -2.87 -4.93
N THR A 49 -0.10 -2.18 -3.89
CA THR A 49 0.66 -2.76 -2.80
C THR A 49 0.07 -2.33 -1.47
N THR A 50 0.10 -3.24 -0.49
CA THR A 50 -0.46 -2.98 0.84
C THR A 50 0.54 -3.34 1.92
N ALA A 51 0.66 -2.52 2.96
CA ALA A 51 1.42 -2.81 4.16
C ALA A 51 0.57 -2.57 5.42
N ILE A 52 0.58 -3.55 6.33
CA ILE A 52 -0.29 -3.57 7.51
C ILE A 52 0.57 -3.71 8.78
N ARG A 53 0.24 -2.99 9.85
CA ARG A 53 0.89 -3.01 11.18
C ARG A 53 -0.14 -2.87 12.30
N GLY A 54 0.23 -3.31 13.51
CA GLY A 54 -0.58 -3.18 14.72
C GLY A 54 -1.96 -3.86 14.60
N LEU A 55 -2.99 -3.19 15.10
CA LEU A 55 -4.39 -3.66 15.20
C LEU A 55 -4.88 -4.36 13.93
N PHE A 56 -4.63 -3.78 12.75
CA PHE A 56 -5.09 -4.33 11.48
C PHE A 56 -4.44 -5.65 11.07
N LYS A 57 -3.33 -6.08 11.71
CA LYS A 57 -2.76 -7.42 11.52
C LYS A 57 -3.59 -8.50 12.23
N THR A 58 -4.11 -8.17 13.42
CA THR A 58 -4.77 -9.14 14.31
C THR A 58 -6.28 -9.08 14.20
N ASP A 59 -6.84 -7.89 13.96
CA ASP A 59 -8.27 -7.67 13.81
C ASP A 59 -8.65 -7.67 12.33
N LEU A 60 -9.22 -8.79 11.88
CA LEU A 60 -9.69 -8.96 10.51
C LEU A 60 -10.91 -8.09 10.20
N ALA A 61 -11.79 -7.83 11.18
CA ALA A 61 -12.98 -7.02 10.96
C ALA A 61 -12.58 -5.55 10.73
N ALA A 62 -11.75 -4.99 11.61
CA ALA A 62 -11.24 -3.63 11.46
C ALA A 62 -10.44 -3.44 10.16
N ARG A 63 -9.66 -4.46 9.75
CA ARG A 63 -8.94 -4.44 8.46
C ARG A 63 -9.90 -4.41 7.27
N ASN A 64 -10.95 -5.21 7.29
CA ASN A 64 -11.90 -5.29 6.19
C ASN A 64 -12.71 -3.99 6.06
N GLU A 65 -13.13 -3.40 7.19
CA GLU A 65 -13.79 -2.10 7.22
C GLU A 65 -12.89 -0.99 6.66
N ALA A 66 -11.62 -0.96 7.07
CA ALA A 66 -10.65 0.01 6.57
C ALA A 66 -10.37 -0.15 5.07
N LEU A 67 -10.22 -1.38 4.57
CA LEU A 67 -10.02 -1.63 3.14
C LEU A 67 -11.24 -1.21 2.33
N ALA A 68 -12.44 -1.56 2.79
CA ALA A 68 -13.69 -1.16 2.13
C ALA A 68 -13.84 0.37 2.05
N ALA A 69 -13.43 1.10 3.09
CA ALA A 69 -13.48 2.57 3.10
C ALA A 69 -12.45 3.25 2.18
N ILE A 70 -11.38 2.55 1.77
CA ILE A 70 -10.33 3.08 0.88
C ILE A 70 -10.60 2.70 -0.58
N GLU A 71 -11.35 1.62 -0.82
CA GLU A 71 -11.71 1.13 -2.16
C GLU A 71 -12.97 1.78 -2.74
N SER A 72 -13.67 2.62 -1.98
CA SER A 72 -14.86 3.40 -2.39
C SER A 72 -14.51 4.71 -3.08
#